data_AF-A0A074WZW6-F1
#
_entry.id   AF-A0A074WZW6-F1
#
_cell.length_a   1.000
_cell.length_b   1.000
_cell.length_c   1.000
_cell.angle_alpha   90.00
_cell.angle_beta   90.00
_cell.angle_gamma   90.00
#
_symmetry.space_group_name_H-M   'P 1'
#
loop_
_entity.id
_entity.type
_entity.pdbx_description
1 polymer ?
#
loop_
_entity_poly.entity_id
_entity_poly.type
_entity_poly.pdbx_seq_one_letter_code
_entity_poly.pdbx_strand_id
1 'polypeptide(L)'
;MFKSVARQTARQLGSRATAAAAARRYAHAPVAFDWKDPLGASNMFTEEELAIAETAESYCQERMLPRVLDAYRNEDYDRKILEEMGELGLLGATIEGYGCAGVSSVASGLITRAVERVDSGYRSGMSVQSSLVMGGIDEFGSQEQKDKFLPKLAKGQMLGCFGLTEPNHGSDPGSMETVAKPHPTKKGYFSLSGAKTWITNSPIADVMLVWAKLQETGKIRGFLVERSECPPGTLETPALKNKNGLRASLTGMIQLDECPVPEANMFPHIEGLRGPFSCLNGARYGIAWGTMGALEDCIARTRQYALERKQFKSNPIAKYQLVQKKLSDATTDAAYGILAALQVGRLKDEGKAAPEMISMIKRQNCDRALVNARVLQEVFGGNAVSDEYHIGRHVANLFVTQTYEGQSDIHGNDPPSSCSAGPIGDDLFHWQATIMGPGDSPYSGGVFFLAIHFPTDYPFKPPKVNFTTRIYHPNINSNGSICLDILRDQWSPALTISKVLLSICSMLTDPNPDDPLVPEIAHVYKTDRSRYEATAREWTRKYAI
;
A
#
# COMPACT_ATOMS: atom_id res chain seq x y z
N MET A 1 -69.04 58.96 -43.21
CA MET A 1 -69.43 57.62 -42.70
C MET A 1 -68.22 56.99 -42.01
N PHE A 2 -68.39 56.38 -40.84
CA PHE A 2 -67.35 55.75 -40.00
C PHE A 2 -67.55 54.21 -39.99
N LYS A 3 -66.59 53.31 -39.68
CA LYS A 3 -65.19 53.38 -39.17
C LYS A 3 -64.28 52.55 -40.12
N SER A 4 -62.98 52.82 -40.26
CA SER A 4 -61.84 52.25 -39.49
C SER A 4 -61.89 50.71 -39.32
N VAL A 5 -60.95 49.89 -39.81
CA VAL A 5 -59.47 49.97 -39.99
C VAL A 5 -58.70 49.98 -38.66
N ALA A 6 -58.23 48.80 -38.24
CA ALA A 6 -56.91 48.53 -37.64
C ALA A 6 -56.74 47.02 -37.36
N ARG A 7 -55.76 46.36 -37.99
CA ARG A 7 -55.28 45.00 -37.63
C ARG A 7 -53.79 45.08 -37.30
N GLN A 8 -53.40 45.08 -36.03
CA GLN A 8 -52.07 44.67 -35.56
C GLN A 8 -51.99 44.68 -34.02
N THR A 9 -51.01 43.92 -33.47
CA THR A 9 -50.75 43.62 -32.04
C THR A 9 -51.73 42.59 -31.41
N ALA A 10 -51.32 41.58 -30.64
CA ALA A 10 -49.96 41.11 -30.31
C ALA A 10 -49.88 39.59 -29.96
N ARG A 11 -48.67 39.04 -30.16
CA ARG A 11 -47.96 37.97 -29.41
C ARG A 11 -48.66 36.65 -28.97
N GLN A 12 -48.04 35.56 -29.45
CA GLN A 12 -47.57 34.39 -28.69
C GLN A 12 -48.55 33.62 -27.78
N LEU A 13 -48.82 32.36 -28.13
CA LEU A 13 -48.26 31.17 -27.43
C LEU A 13 -48.69 29.85 -28.09
N GLY A 14 -47.75 28.92 -28.23
CA GLY A 14 -48.02 27.48 -28.11
C GLY A 14 -48.67 26.68 -29.26
N SER A 15 -47.87 26.26 -30.24
CA SER A 15 -47.88 24.84 -30.64
C SER A 15 -46.47 24.40 -31.09
N ARG A 16 -45.75 23.69 -30.20
CA ARG A 16 -44.53 22.97 -30.59
C ARG A 16 -44.97 21.73 -31.38
N ALA A 17 -44.39 21.54 -32.56
CA ALA A 17 -44.50 20.26 -33.26
C ALA A 17 -43.97 19.14 -32.34
N THR A 18 -44.82 18.14 -32.07
CA THR A 18 -44.40 16.93 -31.36
C THR A 18 -43.54 16.09 -32.28
N ALA A 19 -42.24 16.36 -32.29
CA ALA A 19 -41.26 15.39 -32.77
C ALA A 19 -41.43 14.13 -31.93
N ALA A 20 -41.93 13.06 -32.57
CA ALA A 20 -42.05 11.76 -31.92
C ALA A 20 -40.63 11.26 -31.61
N ALA A 21 -40.21 11.42 -30.35
CA ALA A 21 -38.99 10.82 -29.87
C ALA A 21 -39.14 9.30 -30.01
N ALA A 22 -38.41 8.72 -30.97
CA ALA A 22 -38.33 7.28 -31.14
C ALA A 22 -37.64 6.71 -29.90
N ALA A 23 -38.43 6.39 -28.88
CA ALA A 23 -37.97 5.69 -27.70
C ALA A 23 -37.43 4.34 -28.14
N ARG A 24 -36.11 4.23 -28.25
CA ARG A 24 -35.40 2.95 -28.35
C ARG A 24 -35.62 2.19 -27.05
N ARG A 25 -36.80 1.58 -26.93
CA ARG A 25 -37.05 0.48 -26.01
C ARG A 25 -36.23 -0.69 -26.54
N TYR A 26 -34.96 -0.73 -26.18
CA TYR A 26 -34.18 -1.95 -26.33
C TYR A 26 -34.93 -3.04 -25.58
N ALA A 27 -35.45 -4.02 -26.32
CA ALA A 27 -36.04 -5.22 -25.76
C ALA A 27 -34.89 -6.12 -25.26
N HIS A 28 -34.15 -5.63 -24.26
CA HIS A 28 -33.24 -6.46 -23.51
C HIS A 28 -34.07 -7.49 -22.76
N ALA A 29 -33.85 -8.77 -23.04
CA ALA A 29 -34.13 -9.80 -22.05
C ALA A 29 -33.38 -9.40 -20.77
N PRO A 30 -34.00 -9.50 -19.58
CA PRO A 30 -33.33 -9.13 -18.34
C PRO A 30 -32.09 -10.01 -18.15
N VAL A 31 -30.91 -9.42 -18.31
CA VAL A 31 -29.64 -10.09 -18.03
C VAL A 31 -29.62 -10.41 -16.54
N ALA A 32 -29.39 -11.67 -16.19
CA ALA A 32 -29.30 -12.08 -14.80
C ALA A 32 -28.06 -11.45 -14.16
N PHE A 33 -28.23 -10.82 -13.00
CA PHE A 33 -27.13 -10.26 -12.22
C PHE A 33 -26.30 -11.40 -11.63
N ASP A 34 -25.01 -11.48 -11.98
CA ASP A 34 -24.06 -12.37 -11.30
C ASP A 34 -23.46 -11.64 -10.09
N TRP A 35 -23.64 -12.20 -8.91
CA TRP A 35 -23.06 -11.67 -7.67
C TRP A 35 -21.56 -11.96 -7.55
N LYS A 36 -21.01 -12.89 -8.35
CA LYS A 36 -19.57 -13.18 -8.42
C LYS A 36 -18.80 -12.18 -9.28
N ASP A 37 -19.48 -11.56 -10.24
CA ASP A 37 -18.94 -10.47 -11.06
C ASP A 37 -19.97 -9.32 -11.21
N PRO A 38 -20.19 -8.54 -10.12
CA PRO A 38 -21.30 -7.57 -10.04
C PRO A 38 -21.31 -6.48 -11.11
N LEU A 39 -20.15 -6.20 -11.71
CA LEU A 39 -19.96 -5.15 -12.72
C LEU A 39 -19.50 -5.70 -14.08
N GLY A 40 -19.46 -7.02 -14.24
CA GLY A 40 -19.07 -7.66 -15.49
C GLY A 40 -17.61 -7.41 -15.89
N ALA A 41 -16.69 -7.34 -14.93
CA ALA A 41 -15.25 -7.16 -15.16
C ALA A 41 -14.66 -8.22 -16.09
N SER A 42 -15.20 -9.44 -16.08
CA SER A 42 -14.87 -10.52 -17.03
C SER A 42 -14.97 -10.10 -18.49
N ASN A 43 -15.91 -9.21 -18.85
CA ASN A 43 -16.09 -8.70 -20.21
C ASN A 43 -14.99 -7.70 -20.65
N MET A 44 -14.07 -7.34 -19.75
CA MET A 44 -12.96 -6.41 -19.98
C MET A 44 -11.59 -7.09 -20.01
N PHE A 45 -11.55 -8.41 -19.80
CA PHE A 45 -10.34 -9.24 -19.91
C PHE A 45 -10.21 -9.82 -21.32
N THR A 46 -8.99 -10.07 -21.76
CA THR A 46 -8.74 -10.80 -23.03
C THR A 46 -9.00 -12.30 -22.85
N GLU A 47 -9.14 -13.04 -23.96
CA GLU A 47 -9.27 -14.51 -23.91
C GLU A 47 -8.05 -15.17 -23.23
N GLU A 48 -6.85 -14.62 -23.46
CA GLU A 48 -5.60 -15.04 -22.82
C GLU A 48 -5.62 -14.78 -21.30
N GLU A 49 -6.04 -13.59 -20.87
CA GLU A 49 -6.17 -13.24 -19.45
C GLU A 49 -7.17 -14.13 -18.72
N LEU A 50 -8.28 -14.47 -19.37
CA LEU A 50 -9.27 -15.41 -18.85
C LEU A 50 -8.71 -16.84 -18.73
N ALA A 51 -8.00 -17.34 -19.74
CA ALA A 51 -7.38 -18.67 -19.70
C ALA A 51 -6.28 -18.78 -18.63
N ILE A 52 -5.49 -17.71 -18.43
CA ILE A 52 -4.50 -17.63 -17.36
C ILE A 52 -5.18 -17.59 -15.98
N ALA A 53 -6.26 -16.81 -15.84
CA ALA A 53 -7.03 -16.76 -14.60
C ALA A 53 -7.67 -18.11 -14.23
N GLU A 54 -8.21 -18.84 -15.21
CA GLU A 54 -8.76 -20.18 -15.03
C GLU A 54 -7.68 -21.20 -14.61
N THR A 55 -6.52 -21.16 -15.28
CA THR A 55 -5.35 -22.01 -14.94
C THR A 55 -4.87 -21.75 -13.52
N ALA A 56 -4.73 -20.47 -13.14
CA ALA A 56 -4.32 -20.09 -11.79
C ALA A 56 -5.36 -20.48 -10.73
N GLU A 57 -6.65 -20.27 -10.99
CA GLU A 57 -7.73 -20.64 -10.06
C GLU A 57 -7.81 -22.16 -9.86
N SER A 58 -7.75 -22.97 -10.94
CA SER A 58 -7.73 -24.45 -10.84
C SER A 58 -6.55 -24.92 -9.98
N TYR A 59 -5.32 -24.44 -10.26
CA TYR A 59 -4.14 -24.76 -9.43
C TYR A 59 -4.35 -24.37 -7.95
N CYS A 60 -4.86 -23.17 -7.71
CA CYS A 60 -5.11 -22.67 -6.35
C CYS A 60 -6.14 -23.51 -5.59
N GLN A 61 -7.28 -23.83 -6.20
CA GLN A 61 -8.34 -24.60 -5.55
C GLN A 61 -7.99 -26.09 -5.39
N GLU A 62 -7.31 -26.70 -6.36
CA GLU A 62 -7.03 -28.14 -6.36
C GLU A 62 -5.76 -28.52 -5.60
N ARG A 63 -4.71 -27.68 -5.62
CA ARG A 63 -3.40 -28.00 -5.03
C ARG A 63 -3.02 -27.15 -3.83
N MET A 64 -3.39 -25.87 -3.79
CA MET A 64 -3.00 -24.97 -2.68
C MET A 64 -4.01 -24.97 -1.52
N LEU A 65 -5.31 -24.86 -1.80
CA LEU A 65 -6.35 -24.80 -0.77
C LEU A 65 -6.34 -26.02 0.19
N PRO A 66 -6.11 -27.27 -0.27
CA PRO A 66 -6.03 -28.41 0.66
C PRO A 66 -4.84 -28.35 1.64
N ARG A 67 -3.78 -27.59 1.32
CA ARG A 67 -2.56 -27.46 2.15
C ARG A 67 -2.67 -26.35 3.20
N VAL A 68 -3.48 -25.31 2.93
CA VAL A 68 -3.42 -24.04 3.67
C VAL A 68 -3.69 -24.16 5.17
N LEU A 69 -4.61 -25.04 5.57
CA LEU A 69 -5.04 -25.12 6.98
C LEU A 69 -3.92 -25.66 7.87
N ASP A 70 -3.26 -26.74 7.45
CA ASP A 70 -2.14 -27.32 8.19
C ASP A 70 -0.89 -26.42 8.15
N ALA A 71 -0.56 -25.86 6.97
CA ALA A 71 0.52 -24.90 6.82
C ALA A 71 0.33 -23.66 7.73
N TYR A 72 -0.90 -23.14 7.84
CA TYR A 72 -1.23 -22.01 8.70
C TYR A 72 -1.18 -22.37 10.19
N ARG A 73 -1.57 -23.58 10.57
CA ARG A 73 -1.46 -24.08 11.95
C ARG A 73 0.00 -24.19 12.37
N ASN A 74 0.83 -24.81 11.53
CA ASN A 74 2.19 -25.23 11.87
C ASN A 74 3.28 -24.16 11.59
N GLU A 75 2.91 -23.00 11.02
CA GLU A 75 3.84 -21.95 10.53
C GLU A 75 4.82 -22.46 9.48
N ASP A 76 4.31 -23.24 8.53
CA ASP A 76 5.10 -23.92 7.50
C ASP A 76 4.80 -23.41 6.09
N TYR A 77 5.70 -23.70 5.16
CA TYR A 77 5.56 -23.40 3.74
C TYR A 77 6.19 -24.52 2.89
N ASP A 78 5.35 -25.25 2.16
CA ASP A 78 5.82 -26.23 1.18
C ASP A 78 6.51 -25.53 -0.01
N ARG A 79 7.85 -25.63 -0.07
CA ARG A 79 8.69 -25.09 -1.16
C ARG A 79 8.19 -25.52 -2.55
N LYS A 80 7.56 -26.69 -2.67
CA LYS A 80 7.01 -27.17 -3.96
C LYS A 80 5.94 -26.27 -4.53
N ILE A 81 5.27 -25.42 -3.74
CA ILE A 81 4.28 -24.47 -4.25
C ILE A 81 4.91 -23.55 -5.31
N LEU A 82 6.16 -23.10 -5.10
CA LEU A 82 6.84 -22.23 -6.08
C LEU A 82 7.39 -23.02 -7.28
N GLU A 83 7.79 -24.28 -7.09
CA GLU A 83 8.17 -25.18 -8.18
C GLU A 83 6.95 -25.46 -9.09
N GLU A 84 5.80 -25.81 -8.50
CA GLU A 84 4.52 -26.03 -9.19
C GLU A 84 4.01 -24.77 -9.91
N MET A 85 4.12 -23.59 -9.28
CA MET A 85 3.82 -22.31 -9.94
C MET A 85 4.75 -22.04 -11.13
N GLY A 86 6.02 -22.43 -11.04
CA GLY A 86 6.99 -22.29 -12.11
C GLY A 86 6.77 -23.24 -13.29
N GLU A 87 6.34 -24.47 -13.02
CA GLU A 87 5.88 -25.43 -14.05
C GLU A 87 4.70 -24.88 -14.87
N LEU A 88 3.84 -24.08 -14.24
CA LEU A 88 2.67 -23.43 -14.85
C LEU A 88 2.96 -22.03 -15.42
N GLY A 89 4.20 -21.53 -15.37
CA GLY A 89 4.57 -20.20 -15.87
C GLY A 89 4.05 -19.02 -15.06
N LEU A 90 3.60 -19.25 -13.81
CA LEU A 90 2.96 -18.23 -12.96
C LEU A 90 3.99 -17.30 -12.27
N LEU A 91 5.27 -17.70 -12.21
CA LEU A 91 6.34 -16.91 -11.58
C LEU A 91 6.99 -15.95 -12.59
N GLY A 92 7.16 -14.70 -12.18
CA GLY A 92 7.74 -13.65 -13.04
C GLY A 92 6.95 -13.43 -14.33
N ALA A 93 5.64 -13.69 -14.32
CA ALA A 93 4.82 -13.88 -15.52
C ALA A 93 4.91 -12.74 -16.56
N THR A 94 5.15 -11.49 -16.14
CA THR A 94 5.28 -10.31 -17.03
C THR A 94 6.66 -10.15 -17.68
N ILE A 95 7.65 -10.96 -17.32
CA ILE A 95 9.00 -10.88 -17.88
C ILE A 95 9.01 -11.56 -19.25
N GLU A 96 9.59 -10.89 -20.25
CA GLU A 96 9.78 -11.45 -21.59
C GLU A 96 11.03 -12.34 -21.63
N GLY A 97 10.89 -13.55 -22.19
CA GLY A 97 12.00 -14.49 -22.32
C GLY A 97 12.34 -15.22 -21.01
N TYR A 98 13.56 -15.76 -20.92
CA TYR A 98 14.08 -16.53 -19.76
C TYR A 98 13.22 -17.73 -19.30
N GLY A 99 12.21 -18.15 -20.07
CA GLY A 99 11.22 -19.16 -19.65
C GLY A 99 10.08 -18.62 -18.80
N CYS A 100 9.93 -17.29 -18.72
CA CYS A 100 8.75 -16.61 -18.19
C CYS A 100 7.66 -16.50 -19.27
N ALA A 101 6.41 -16.21 -18.86
CA ALA A 101 5.26 -16.25 -19.76
C ALA A 101 5.15 -15.03 -20.71
N GLY A 102 5.70 -13.86 -20.35
CA GLY A 102 5.60 -12.62 -21.15
C GLY A 102 4.19 -12.01 -21.23
N VAL A 103 3.36 -12.19 -20.18
CA VAL A 103 1.93 -11.83 -20.20
C VAL A 103 1.66 -10.43 -19.62
N SER A 104 0.44 -9.90 -19.85
CA SER A 104 0.04 -8.55 -19.40
C SER A 104 0.11 -8.35 -17.88
N SER A 105 0.23 -7.09 -17.43
CA SER A 105 0.10 -6.74 -16.01
C SER A 105 -1.25 -7.17 -15.45
N VAL A 106 -2.31 -7.19 -16.27
CA VAL A 106 -3.65 -7.65 -15.85
C VAL A 106 -3.69 -9.17 -15.66
N ALA A 107 -3.08 -9.96 -16.55
CA ALA A 107 -2.93 -11.41 -16.36
C ALA A 107 -2.18 -11.72 -15.06
N SER A 108 -1.06 -11.03 -14.80
CA SER A 108 -0.32 -11.14 -13.54
C SER A 108 -1.16 -10.77 -12.32
N GLY A 109 -1.97 -9.72 -12.42
CA GLY A 109 -2.95 -9.34 -11.40
C GLY A 109 -3.95 -10.46 -11.11
N LEU A 110 -4.53 -11.07 -12.15
CA LEU A 110 -5.47 -12.19 -12.03
C LEU A 110 -4.84 -13.42 -11.36
N ILE A 111 -3.58 -13.75 -11.65
CA ILE A 111 -2.84 -14.80 -10.93
C ILE A 111 -2.74 -14.44 -9.43
N THR A 112 -2.29 -13.23 -9.08
CA THR A 112 -2.17 -12.83 -7.67
C THR A 112 -3.50 -12.84 -6.92
N ARG A 113 -4.61 -12.51 -7.61
CA ARG A 113 -5.99 -12.61 -7.10
C ARG A 113 -6.37 -14.06 -6.78
N ALA A 114 -6.13 -15.00 -7.68
CA ALA A 114 -6.39 -16.43 -7.44
C ALA A 114 -5.57 -16.99 -6.26
N VAL A 115 -4.29 -16.62 -6.15
CA VAL A 115 -3.41 -17.12 -5.07
C VAL A 115 -3.81 -16.57 -3.70
N GLU A 116 -4.12 -15.26 -3.57
CA GLU A 116 -4.52 -14.68 -2.29
C GLU A 116 -5.97 -15.01 -1.89
N ARG A 117 -6.81 -15.40 -2.84
CA ARG A 117 -8.10 -16.07 -2.55
C ARG A 117 -7.90 -17.33 -1.71
N VAL A 118 -6.79 -18.04 -1.88
CA VAL A 118 -6.38 -19.12 -0.98
C VAL A 118 -5.70 -18.56 0.27
N ASP A 119 -4.56 -17.87 0.15
CA ASP A 119 -3.85 -17.28 1.30
C ASP A 119 -2.89 -16.14 0.92
N SER A 120 -2.92 -15.05 1.69
CA SER A 120 -1.99 -13.91 1.55
C SER A 120 -0.52 -14.28 1.77
N GLY A 121 -0.22 -15.30 2.58
CA GLY A 121 1.12 -15.82 2.82
C GLY A 121 1.68 -16.54 1.60
N TYR A 122 0.86 -17.33 0.93
CA TYR A 122 1.19 -17.92 -0.36
C TYR A 122 1.43 -16.86 -1.44
N ARG A 123 0.53 -15.87 -1.55
CA ARG A 123 0.73 -14.74 -2.48
C ARG A 123 1.96 -13.91 -2.11
N SER A 124 2.28 -13.72 -0.83
CA SER A 124 3.50 -13.03 -0.40
C SER A 124 4.77 -13.73 -0.87
N GLY A 125 4.85 -15.07 -0.76
CA GLY A 125 5.97 -15.85 -1.32
C GLY A 125 6.12 -15.68 -2.83
N MET A 126 5.01 -15.70 -3.57
CA MET A 126 4.95 -15.48 -5.02
C MET A 126 5.34 -14.04 -5.43
N SER A 127 4.87 -13.01 -4.71
CA SER A 127 5.22 -11.60 -4.96
C SER A 127 6.71 -11.33 -4.72
N VAL A 128 7.30 -11.95 -3.69
CA VAL A 128 8.73 -11.85 -3.39
C VAL A 128 9.56 -12.47 -4.52
N GLN A 129 9.20 -13.67 -4.96
CA GLN A 129 9.84 -14.34 -6.10
C GLN A 129 9.74 -13.48 -7.38
N SER A 130 8.51 -13.10 -7.76
CA SER A 130 8.21 -12.52 -9.07
C SER A 130 8.52 -11.02 -9.17
N SER A 131 7.96 -10.21 -8.27
CA SER A 131 8.03 -8.75 -8.37
C SER A 131 9.28 -8.16 -7.71
N LEU A 132 9.70 -8.75 -6.58
CA LEU A 132 10.82 -8.20 -5.81
C LEU A 132 12.18 -8.72 -6.29
N VAL A 133 12.33 -10.04 -6.50
CA VAL A 133 13.61 -10.64 -6.92
C VAL A 133 13.73 -10.73 -8.43
N MET A 134 12.85 -11.46 -9.13
CA MET A 134 12.92 -11.59 -10.59
C MET A 134 12.77 -10.23 -11.29
N GLY A 135 11.76 -9.43 -10.91
CA GLY A 135 11.59 -8.08 -11.43
C GLY A 135 12.77 -7.13 -11.15
N GLY A 136 13.43 -7.26 -9.99
CA GLY A 136 14.64 -6.49 -9.69
C GLY A 136 15.84 -6.89 -10.56
N ILE A 137 16.01 -8.19 -10.83
CA ILE A 137 17.07 -8.72 -11.72
C ILE A 137 16.78 -8.34 -13.18
N ASP A 138 15.52 -8.37 -13.60
CA ASP A 138 15.16 -7.98 -14.96
C ASP A 138 15.24 -6.46 -15.19
N GLU A 139 14.80 -5.61 -14.27
CA GLU A 139 14.92 -4.15 -14.48
C GLU A 139 16.37 -3.66 -14.35
N PHE A 140 17.17 -4.22 -13.43
CA PHE A 140 18.45 -3.63 -13.02
C PHE A 140 19.69 -4.52 -13.17
N GLY A 141 19.54 -5.81 -13.44
CA GLY A 141 20.64 -6.76 -13.55
C GLY A 141 21.42 -6.64 -14.86
N SER A 142 22.68 -7.08 -14.85
CA SER A 142 23.45 -7.29 -16.08
C SER A 142 22.90 -8.48 -16.87
N GLN A 143 23.26 -8.61 -18.15
CA GLN A 143 22.79 -9.74 -18.97
C GLN A 143 23.22 -11.09 -18.38
N GLU A 144 24.45 -11.18 -17.85
CA GLU A 144 24.98 -12.38 -17.20
C GLU A 144 24.19 -12.74 -15.93
N GLN A 145 23.73 -11.73 -15.17
CA GLN A 145 22.87 -11.94 -14.01
C GLN A 145 21.48 -12.46 -14.45
N LYS A 146 20.89 -11.86 -15.49
CA LYS A 146 19.60 -12.32 -16.05
C LYS A 146 19.67 -13.77 -16.52
N ASP A 147 20.66 -14.08 -17.37
CA ASP A 147 20.88 -15.43 -17.94
C ASP A 147 21.14 -16.48 -16.85
N LYS A 148 21.87 -16.11 -15.78
CA LYS A 148 22.20 -17.01 -14.67
C LYS A 148 21.01 -17.31 -13.75
N PHE A 149 20.21 -16.30 -13.42
CA PHE A 149 19.22 -16.37 -12.34
C PHE A 149 17.78 -16.55 -12.82
N LEU A 150 17.33 -15.75 -13.80
CA LEU A 150 15.91 -15.71 -14.19
C LEU A 150 15.36 -17.09 -14.63
N PRO A 151 16.06 -17.91 -15.44
CA PRO A 151 15.55 -19.22 -15.86
C PRO A 151 15.37 -20.25 -14.74
N LYS A 152 16.06 -20.08 -13.60
CA LYS A 152 15.93 -20.96 -12.42
C LYS A 152 14.85 -20.44 -11.47
N LEU A 153 14.76 -19.11 -11.31
CA LEU A 153 13.72 -18.45 -10.52
C LEU A 153 12.34 -18.65 -11.14
N ALA A 154 12.22 -18.55 -12.47
CA ALA A 154 10.97 -18.74 -13.21
C ALA A 154 10.38 -20.15 -13.02
N LYS A 155 11.24 -21.16 -12.87
CA LYS A 155 10.85 -22.57 -12.65
C LYS A 155 10.68 -22.94 -11.17
N GLY A 156 10.81 -21.98 -10.25
CA GLY A 156 10.82 -22.23 -8.80
C GLY A 156 12.00 -23.08 -8.26
N GLN A 157 12.88 -23.56 -9.14
CA GLN A 157 14.05 -24.38 -8.81
C GLN A 157 15.06 -23.61 -7.94
N MET A 158 15.10 -22.29 -8.10
CA MET A 158 15.80 -21.36 -7.23
C MET A 158 14.77 -20.46 -6.54
N LEU A 159 14.94 -20.24 -5.24
CA LEU A 159 14.11 -19.35 -4.45
C LEU A 159 14.81 -18.03 -4.13
N GLY A 160 14.08 -16.94 -4.33
CA GLY A 160 14.49 -15.58 -4.01
C GLY A 160 13.92 -15.05 -2.69
N CYS A 161 14.69 -14.21 -2.00
CA CYS A 161 14.13 -13.23 -1.07
C CYS A 161 14.72 -11.82 -1.24
N PHE A 162 14.06 -10.81 -0.68
CA PHE A 162 14.37 -9.39 -0.89
C PHE A 162 14.71 -8.67 0.43
N GLY A 163 15.99 -8.39 0.65
CA GLY A 163 16.53 -7.79 1.87
C GLY A 163 16.60 -6.27 1.82
N LEU A 164 15.51 -5.59 2.21
CA LEU A 164 15.49 -4.12 2.35
C LEU A 164 15.37 -3.68 3.82
N THR A 165 14.26 -4.04 4.46
CA THR A 165 13.86 -3.67 5.83
C THR A 165 14.86 -4.14 6.89
N GLU A 166 15.10 -3.29 7.88
CA GLU A 166 16.02 -3.54 9.00
C GLU A 166 15.32 -3.32 10.35
N PRO A 167 15.85 -3.84 11.48
CA PRO A 167 15.24 -3.65 12.80
C PRO A 167 14.93 -2.20 13.16
N ASN A 168 15.81 -1.27 12.77
CA ASN A 168 15.67 0.16 13.03
C ASN A 168 14.99 0.93 11.88
N HIS A 169 14.83 0.30 10.70
CA HIS A 169 14.45 0.98 9.45
C HIS A 169 13.40 0.19 8.66
N GLY A 170 12.13 0.47 8.96
CA GLY A 170 10.96 0.02 8.19
C GLY A 170 10.49 1.06 7.17
N SER A 171 9.74 2.07 7.63
CA SER A 171 9.18 3.12 6.76
C SER A 171 10.21 4.09 6.17
N ASP A 172 11.41 4.16 6.75
CA ASP A 172 12.55 4.93 6.22
C ASP A 172 13.73 4.00 5.85
N PRO A 173 13.69 3.36 4.68
CA PRO A 173 14.81 2.57 4.18
C PRO A 173 16.01 3.42 3.73
N GLY A 174 15.89 4.75 3.65
CA GLY A 174 17.02 5.64 3.32
C GLY A 174 18.08 5.64 4.41
N SER A 175 17.67 5.49 5.66
CA SER A 175 18.55 5.49 6.83
C SER A 175 19.30 4.18 7.08
N MET A 176 19.04 3.11 6.30
CA MET A 176 19.61 1.76 6.49
C MET A 176 21.09 1.69 6.92
N GLU A 177 21.40 0.75 7.81
CA GLU A 177 22.71 0.51 8.42
C GLU A 177 23.53 -0.55 7.66
N THR A 178 22.88 -1.49 6.95
CA THR A 178 23.63 -2.52 6.20
C THR A 178 24.56 -1.88 5.17
N VAL A 179 25.85 -2.22 5.27
CA VAL A 179 26.93 -1.60 4.53
C VAL A 179 27.68 -2.62 3.67
N ALA A 180 28.06 -2.21 2.46
CA ALA A 180 28.98 -2.92 1.58
C ALA A 180 30.32 -2.16 1.50
N LYS A 181 31.43 -2.85 1.73
CA LYS A 181 32.80 -2.32 1.71
C LYS A 181 33.65 -3.14 0.73
N PRO A 182 34.72 -2.63 0.11
CA PRO A 182 35.67 -3.47 -0.60
C PRO A 182 36.21 -4.58 0.31
N HIS A 183 36.25 -5.83 -0.16
CA HIS A 183 36.68 -6.95 0.68
C HIS A 183 38.17 -6.82 1.03
N PRO A 184 38.58 -6.92 2.31
CA PRO A 184 39.92 -6.52 2.76
C PRO A 184 41.07 -7.29 2.09
N THR A 185 40.82 -8.54 1.69
CA THR A 185 41.85 -9.45 1.13
C THR A 185 41.53 -10.03 -0.26
N LYS A 186 40.34 -9.79 -0.82
CA LYS A 186 39.84 -10.50 -2.02
C LYS A 186 39.43 -9.49 -3.09
N LYS A 187 40.26 -9.34 -4.13
CA LYS A 187 40.01 -8.38 -5.22
C LYS A 187 38.76 -8.74 -6.00
N GLY A 188 37.98 -7.74 -6.42
CA GLY A 188 36.71 -7.93 -7.16
C GLY A 188 35.56 -8.47 -6.29
N TYR A 189 35.62 -8.27 -4.97
CA TYR A 189 34.58 -8.64 -4.01
C TYR A 189 34.29 -7.49 -3.07
N PHE A 190 33.05 -7.41 -2.63
CA PHE A 190 32.62 -6.64 -1.47
C PHE A 190 32.50 -7.54 -0.24
N SER A 191 32.62 -6.96 0.94
CA SER A 191 32.25 -7.53 2.23
C SER A 191 31.01 -6.78 2.73
N LEU A 192 29.92 -7.50 2.95
CA LEU A 192 28.65 -6.95 3.41
C LEU A 192 28.44 -7.23 4.89
N SER A 193 28.03 -6.22 5.66
CA SER A 193 27.74 -6.36 7.09
C SER A 193 26.44 -5.65 7.45
N GLY A 194 25.58 -6.31 8.22
CA GLY A 194 24.29 -5.76 8.66
C GLY A 194 23.21 -6.81 8.88
N ALA A 195 22.00 -6.36 9.21
CA ALA A 195 20.87 -7.23 9.49
C ALA A 195 19.57 -6.73 8.83
N LYS A 196 18.97 -7.59 8.00
CA LYS A 196 17.61 -7.42 7.47
C LYS A 196 16.63 -8.23 8.30
N THR A 197 15.39 -7.77 8.43
CA THR A 197 14.34 -8.42 9.23
C THR A 197 12.97 -8.38 8.54
N TRP A 198 12.07 -9.26 8.96
CA TRP A 198 10.75 -9.48 8.34
C TRP A 198 10.82 -9.85 6.84
N ILE A 199 11.85 -10.62 6.46
CA ILE A 199 12.10 -11.00 5.08
C ILE A 199 11.41 -12.33 4.76
N THR A 200 10.31 -12.27 4.01
CA THR A 200 9.63 -13.45 3.46
C THR A 200 10.59 -14.26 2.57
N ASN A 201 10.46 -15.59 2.61
CA ASN A 201 11.31 -16.60 2.00
C ASN A 201 12.75 -16.70 2.54
N SER A 202 13.28 -15.77 3.36
CA SER A 202 14.72 -15.80 3.72
C SER A 202 15.24 -17.10 4.36
N PRO A 203 14.46 -17.87 5.16
CA PRO A 203 14.94 -19.14 5.70
C PRO A 203 15.14 -20.25 4.63
N ILE A 204 14.49 -20.13 3.47
CA ILE A 204 14.49 -21.12 2.38
C ILE A 204 15.04 -20.61 1.05
N ALA A 205 15.37 -19.33 0.95
CA ALA A 205 15.89 -18.69 -0.26
C ALA A 205 17.32 -19.15 -0.58
N ASP A 206 17.59 -19.40 -1.85
CA ASP A 206 18.93 -19.76 -2.36
C ASP A 206 19.69 -18.51 -2.84
N VAL A 207 18.96 -17.47 -3.28
CA VAL A 207 19.49 -16.15 -3.66
C VAL A 207 18.74 -15.04 -2.94
N MET A 208 19.47 -14.04 -2.46
CA MET A 208 18.94 -12.93 -1.69
C MET A 208 19.35 -11.61 -2.35
N LEU A 209 18.36 -10.86 -2.86
CA LEU A 209 18.57 -9.51 -3.36
C LEU A 209 18.62 -8.55 -2.16
N VAL A 210 19.84 -8.22 -1.71
CA VAL A 210 20.10 -7.38 -0.54
C VAL A 210 20.40 -5.94 -0.99
N TRP A 211 19.74 -4.96 -0.36
CA TRP A 211 20.06 -3.55 -0.53
C TRP A 211 20.94 -3.06 0.62
N ALA A 212 22.10 -2.50 0.29
CA ALA A 212 23.10 -2.03 1.26
C ALA A 212 23.72 -0.69 0.81
N LYS A 213 24.16 0.15 1.75
CA LYS A 213 24.92 1.37 1.46
C LYS A 213 26.36 1.01 1.10
N LEU A 214 26.83 1.48 -0.05
CA LEU A 214 28.25 1.37 -0.41
C LEU A 214 29.07 2.38 0.39
N GLN A 215 30.03 1.91 1.20
CA GLN A 215 30.77 2.75 2.15
C GLN A 215 31.45 3.96 1.51
N GLU A 216 32.00 3.80 0.31
CA GLU A 216 32.75 4.83 -0.41
C GLU A 216 31.89 6.00 -0.91
N THR A 217 30.59 5.77 -1.14
CA THR A 217 29.69 6.78 -1.75
C THR A 217 28.48 7.12 -0.88
N GLY A 218 28.21 6.34 0.17
CA GLY A 218 26.98 6.42 0.97
C GLY A 218 25.71 5.98 0.24
N LYS A 219 25.79 5.65 -1.07
CA LYS A 219 24.62 5.31 -1.89
C LYS A 219 24.20 3.87 -1.72
N ILE A 220 22.89 3.64 -1.70
CA ILE A 220 22.29 2.30 -1.65
C ILE A 220 22.50 1.60 -3.01
N ARG A 221 22.92 0.33 -2.99
CA ARG A 221 23.10 -0.55 -4.16
C ARG A 221 22.46 -1.91 -3.89
N GLY A 222 22.06 -2.61 -4.95
CA GLY A 222 21.51 -3.97 -4.89
C GLY A 222 22.57 -5.03 -5.14
N PHE A 223 22.59 -6.08 -4.33
CA PHE A 223 23.54 -7.19 -4.38
C PHE A 223 22.80 -8.54 -4.40
N LEU A 224 23.20 -9.44 -5.28
CA LEU A 224 22.70 -10.81 -5.36
C LEU A 224 23.57 -11.74 -4.52
N VAL A 225 23.15 -12.00 -3.28
CA VAL A 225 23.87 -12.88 -2.35
C VAL A 225 23.40 -14.33 -2.57
N GLU A 226 24.29 -15.20 -3.02
CA GLU A 226 23.99 -16.63 -3.23
C GLU A 226 24.38 -17.45 -2.00
N ARG A 227 23.42 -18.15 -1.40
CA ARG A 227 23.64 -18.90 -0.14
C ARG A 227 24.76 -19.93 -0.25
N SER A 228 24.88 -20.63 -1.38
CA SER A 228 25.90 -21.66 -1.59
C SER A 228 27.33 -21.12 -1.61
N GLU A 229 27.50 -19.85 -1.95
CA GLU A 229 28.81 -19.19 -2.10
C GLU A 229 29.26 -18.45 -0.82
N CYS A 230 28.39 -18.38 0.19
CA CYS A 230 28.66 -17.72 1.46
C CYS A 230 29.45 -18.67 2.39
N PRO A 231 30.65 -18.30 2.87
CA PRO A 231 31.38 -19.10 3.85
C PRO A 231 30.57 -19.32 5.14
N PRO A 232 30.77 -20.47 5.84
CA PRO A 232 30.13 -20.72 7.12
C PRO A 232 30.37 -19.58 8.13
N GLY A 233 29.30 -19.11 8.77
CA GLY A 233 29.33 -18.01 9.74
C GLY A 233 29.17 -16.60 9.15
N THR A 234 29.31 -16.40 7.83
CA THR A 234 29.17 -15.05 7.24
C THR A 234 27.73 -14.69 6.86
N LEU A 235 26.85 -15.69 6.79
CA LEU A 235 25.44 -15.54 6.44
C LEU A 235 24.59 -16.43 7.35
N GLU A 236 23.62 -15.83 8.05
CA GLU A 236 22.55 -16.56 8.73
C GLU A 236 21.17 -16.04 8.31
N THR A 237 20.17 -16.92 8.28
CA THR A 237 18.78 -16.57 7.93
C THR A 237 17.78 -17.19 8.91
N PRO A 238 17.83 -16.83 10.21
CA PRO A 238 16.95 -17.40 11.21
C PRO A 238 15.48 -17.05 10.94
N ALA A 239 14.59 -18.02 11.15
CA ALA A 239 13.15 -17.85 10.96
C ALA A 239 12.50 -17.11 12.15
N LEU A 240 11.58 -16.20 11.85
CA LEU A 240 10.73 -15.51 12.81
C LEU A 240 9.45 -16.34 13.00
N LYS A 241 9.29 -16.89 14.21
CA LYS A 241 8.20 -17.79 14.60
C LYS A 241 7.13 -17.10 15.46
N ASN A 242 6.02 -17.80 15.70
CA ASN A 242 4.88 -17.36 16.51
C ASN A 242 4.14 -16.15 15.90
N LYS A 243 4.09 -16.07 14.57
CA LYS A 243 3.38 -14.99 13.86
C LYS A 243 1.87 -15.12 14.03
N ASN A 244 1.20 -13.99 14.21
CA ASN A 244 -0.26 -13.90 14.32
C ASN A 244 -0.98 -13.80 12.97
N GLY A 245 -0.28 -13.48 11.88
CA GLY A 245 -0.78 -13.52 10.50
C GLY A 245 0.32 -13.90 9.52
N LEU A 246 -0.06 -14.25 8.28
CA LEU A 246 0.82 -14.85 7.25
C LEU A 246 1.58 -16.07 7.77
N ARG A 247 0.90 -16.97 8.51
CA ARG A 247 1.53 -18.16 9.10
C ARG A 247 1.94 -19.18 8.05
N ALA A 248 1.14 -19.34 6.98
CA ALA A 248 1.46 -20.15 5.81
C ALA A 248 2.48 -19.45 4.87
N SER A 249 3.55 -18.91 5.44
CA SER A 249 4.63 -18.21 4.75
C SER A 249 5.86 -18.18 5.65
N LEU A 250 7.02 -18.61 5.17
CA LEU A 250 8.24 -18.53 5.97
C LEU A 250 8.81 -17.12 5.89
N THR A 251 9.02 -16.51 7.06
CA THR A 251 9.59 -15.16 7.21
C THR A 251 10.77 -15.25 8.16
N GLY A 252 11.85 -14.55 7.86
CA GLY A 252 13.06 -14.59 8.68
C GLY A 252 13.85 -13.29 8.66
N MET A 253 15.10 -13.40 9.08
CA MET A 253 16.12 -12.37 8.94
C MET A 253 17.08 -12.70 7.79
N ILE A 254 17.92 -11.74 7.43
CA ILE A 254 19.19 -11.98 6.74
C ILE A 254 20.25 -11.30 7.59
N GLN A 255 21.14 -12.07 8.19
CA GLN A 255 22.25 -11.57 9.00
C GLN A 255 23.53 -11.77 8.19
N LEU A 256 24.30 -10.70 8.04
CA LEU A 256 25.52 -10.66 7.23
C LEU A 256 26.66 -10.22 8.13
N ASP A 257 27.65 -11.10 8.30
CA ASP A 257 28.90 -10.80 9.00
C ASP A 257 30.07 -10.92 8.02
N GLU A 258 30.70 -9.79 7.73
CA GLU A 258 31.70 -9.57 6.67
C GLU A 258 31.49 -10.35 5.34
N CYS A 259 30.23 -10.62 4.95
CA CYS A 259 29.85 -11.58 3.92
C CYS A 259 30.45 -11.26 2.53
N PRO A 260 31.30 -12.14 1.97
CA PRO A 260 31.98 -11.88 0.71
C PRO A 260 31.04 -12.07 -0.49
N VAL A 261 30.80 -11.01 -1.25
CA VAL A 261 29.96 -11.00 -2.45
C VAL A 261 30.78 -10.55 -3.66
N PRO A 262 30.77 -11.26 -4.81
CA PRO A 262 31.46 -10.80 -6.02
C PRO A 262 30.97 -9.43 -6.47
N GLU A 263 31.86 -8.58 -6.99
CA GLU A 263 31.48 -7.31 -7.61
C GLU A 263 30.52 -7.52 -8.80
N ALA A 264 30.69 -8.63 -9.54
CA ALA A 264 29.80 -9.07 -10.61
C ALA A 264 28.38 -9.47 -10.14
N ASN A 265 28.13 -9.59 -8.83
CA ASN A 265 26.80 -9.82 -8.26
C ASN A 265 26.13 -8.51 -7.77
N MET A 266 26.80 -7.36 -7.86
CA MET A 266 26.17 -6.04 -7.66
C MET A 266 25.44 -5.62 -8.95
N PHE A 267 24.27 -4.99 -8.84
CA PHE A 267 23.60 -4.42 -10.01
C PHE A 267 24.42 -3.26 -10.61
N PRO A 268 24.70 -3.23 -11.92
CA PRO A 268 25.72 -2.35 -12.50
C PRO A 268 25.42 -0.86 -12.38
N HIS A 269 24.16 -0.44 -12.54
CA HIS A 269 23.81 0.98 -12.73
C HIS A 269 22.82 1.58 -11.73
N ILE A 270 21.97 0.77 -11.08
CA ILE A 270 20.95 1.30 -10.17
C ILE A 270 21.57 1.72 -8.83
N GLU A 271 21.16 2.89 -8.34
CA GLU A 271 21.60 3.46 -7.07
C GLU A 271 20.46 4.18 -6.34
N GLY A 272 20.61 4.31 -5.01
CA GLY A 272 19.64 4.97 -4.15
C GLY A 272 18.33 4.18 -3.99
N LEU A 273 17.28 4.87 -3.54
CA LEU A 273 15.98 4.26 -3.26
C LEU A 273 15.15 3.93 -4.52
N ARG A 274 15.54 4.43 -5.71
CA ARG A 274 14.82 4.18 -6.96
C ARG A 274 14.70 2.68 -7.27
N GLY A 275 15.79 1.93 -7.10
CA GLY A 275 15.82 0.48 -7.31
C GLY A 275 14.80 -0.28 -6.46
N PRO A 276 14.90 -0.25 -5.12
CA PRO A 276 13.95 -0.98 -4.27
C PRO A 276 12.52 -0.44 -4.41
N PHE A 277 12.32 0.85 -4.66
CA PHE A 277 10.98 1.41 -4.84
C PHE A 277 10.30 0.95 -6.14
N SER A 278 11.05 0.69 -7.21
CA SER A 278 10.47 0.10 -8.43
C SER A 278 9.96 -1.33 -8.18
N CYS A 279 10.80 -2.17 -7.57
CA CYS A 279 10.42 -3.52 -7.12
C CYS A 279 9.14 -3.51 -6.27
N LEU A 280 9.09 -2.64 -5.25
CA LEU A 280 7.95 -2.49 -4.35
C LEU A 280 6.69 -2.03 -5.10
N ASN A 281 6.79 -1.16 -6.10
CA ASN A 281 5.62 -0.74 -6.90
C ASN A 281 5.05 -1.91 -7.73
N GLY A 282 5.89 -2.81 -8.24
CA GLY A 282 5.44 -4.05 -8.87
C GLY A 282 4.68 -4.97 -7.90
N ALA A 283 5.21 -5.16 -6.69
CA ALA A 283 4.57 -6.00 -5.67
C ALA A 283 3.25 -5.41 -5.13
N ARG A 284 3.23 -4.09 -4.84
CA ARG A 284 2.03 -3.33 -4.42
C ARG A 284 0.86 -3.46 -5.40
N TYR A 285 1.15 -3.43 -6.69
CA TYR A 285 0.15 -3.62 -7.74
C TYR A 285 -0.49 -5.02 -7.65
N GLY A 286 0.32 -6.07 -7.47
CA GLY A 286 -0.17 -7.44 -7.23
C GLY A 286 -0.97 -7.58 -5.93
N ILE A 287 -0.57 -6.88 -4.85
CA ILE A 287 -1.32 -6.86 -3.58
C ILE A 287 -2.71 -6.24 -3.74
N ALA A 288 -2.83 -5.18 -4.56
CA ALA A 288 -4.13 -4.55 -4.83
C ALA A 288 -5.12 -5.52 -5.49
N TRP A 289 -4.65 -6.42 -6.36
CA TRP A 289 -5.45 -7.52 -6.92
C TRP A 289 -5.70 -8.64 -5.89
N GLY A 290 -4.63 -9.12 -5.26
CA GLY A 290 -4.67 -10.23 -4.32
C GLY A 290 -5.66 -10.03 -3.16
N THR A 291 -5.64 -8.87 -2.53
CA THR A 291 -6.53 -8.55 -1.39
C THR A 291 -8.02 -8.60 -1.74
N MET A 292 -8.39 -8.37 -3.00
CA MET A 292 -9.76 -8.56 -3.48
C MET A 292 -10.11 -10.04 -3.62
N GLY A 293 -9.17 -10.90 -4.01
CA GLY A 293 -9.36 -12.36 -3.98
C GLY A 293 -9.64 -12.90 -2.57
N ALA A 294 -8.87 -12.45 -1.56
CA ALA A 294 -9.15 -12.80 -0.16
C ALA A 294 -10.53 -12.30 0.31
N LEU A 295 -10.96 -11.10 -0.12
CA LEU A 295 -12.28 -10.58 0.17
C LEU A 295 -13.40 -11.41 -0.51
N GLU A 296 -13.18 -11.87 -1.74
CA GLU A 296 -14.13 -12.73 -2.48
C GLU A 296 -14.30 -14.12 -1.86
N ASP A 297 -13.24 -14.73 -1.31
CA ASP A 297 -13.35 -15.95 -0.49
C ASP A 297 -14.18 -15.68 0.77
N CYS A 298 -13.90 -14.57 1.47
CA CYS A 298 -14.69 -14.16 2.65
C CYS A 298 -16.17 -13.98 2.29
N ILE A 299 -16.50 -13.32 1.17
CA ILE A 299 -17.88 -13.14 0.68
C ILE A 299 -18.51 -14.51 0.36
N ALA A 300 -17.82 -15.37 -0.39
CA ALA A 300 -18.33 -16.67 -0.80
C ALA A 300 -18.66 -17.57 0.40
N ARG A 301 -17.72 -17.71 1.35
CA ARG A 301 -17.93 -18.47 2.59
C ARG A 301 -19.04 -17.88 3.45
N THR A 302 -19.06 -16.56 3.61
CA THR A 302 -20.10 -15.89 4.42
C THR A 302 -21.49 -16.09 3.81
N ARG A 303 -21.60 -15.96 2.48
CA ARG A 303 -22.86 -16.18 1.76
C ARG A 303 -23.33 -17.63 1.89
N GLN A 304 -22.44 -18.60 1.74
CA GLN A 304 -22.78 -20.02 1.91
C GLN A 304 -23.22 -20.32 3.35
N TYR A 305 -22.40 -19.96 4.33
CA TYR A 305 -22.73 -20.13 5.75
C TYR A 305 -24.05 -19.46 6.11
N ALA A 306 -24.34 -18.27 5.57
CA ALA A 306 -25.57 -17.56 5.85
C ALA A 306 -26.83 -18.20 5.24
N LEU A 307 -26.70 -18.92 4.12
CA LEU A 307 -27.80 -19.66 3.49
C LEU A 307 -28.08 -21.01 4.21
N GLU A 308 -27.04 -21.63 4.75
CA GLU A 308 -27.14 -22.93 5.44
C GLU A 308 -27.51 -22.79 6.93
N ARG A 309 -26.90 -21.83 7.64
CA ARG A 309 -27.10 -21.61 9.08
C ARG A 309 -28.49 -21.05 9.35
N LYS A 310 -29.25 -21.77 10.19
CA LYS A 310 -30.62 -21.39 10.59
C LYS A 310 -30.68 -20.81 12.00
N GLN A 311 -31.48 -19.76 12.18
CA GLN A 311 -31.84 -19.14 13.47
C GLN A 311 -33.31 -18.69 13.47
N PHE A 312 -33.80 -18.22 14.63
CA PHE A 312 -35.15 -17.68 14.90
C PHE A 312 -36.27 -18.23 13.99
N LYS A 313 -36.95 -19.30 14.42
CA LYS A 313 -37.95 -20.06 13.64
C LYS A 313 -37.36 -20.73 12.39
N SER A 314 -36.15 -21.28 12.51
CA SER A 314 -35.45 -22.08 11.48
C SER A 314 -35.24 -21.38 10.12
N ASN A 315 -35.19 -20.05 10.11
CA ASN A 315 -34.89 -19.26 8.92
C ASN A 315 -33.37 -19.24 8.66
N PRO A 316 -32.91 -19.36 7.40
CA PRO A 316 -31.54 -19.02 7.03
C PRO A 316 -31.17 -17.60 7.48
N ILE A 317 -29.97 -17.40 8.04
CA ILE A 317 -29.56 -16.07 8.54
C ILE A 317 -29.36 -15.05 7.40
N ALA A 318 -29.15 -15.51 6.16
CA ALA A 318 -29.18 -14.68 4.94
C ALA A 318 -30.52 -13.95 4.70
N LYS A 319 -31.60 -14.32 5.42
CA LYS A 319 -32.89 -13.62 5.37
C LYS A 319 -32.89 -12.27 6.09
N TYR A 320 -31.95 -12.03 7.01
CA TYR A 320 -31.94 -10.82 7.83
C TYR A 320 -31.18 -9.68 7.15
N GLN A 321 -31.79 -8.49 7.14
CA GLN A 321 -31.25 -7.30 6.46
C GLN A 321 -29.82 -6.93 6.91
N LEU A 322 -29.48 -7.14 8.18
CA LEU A 322 -28.12 -6.88 8.69
C LEU A 322 -27.07 -7.79 8.03
N VAL A 323 -27.39 -9.06 7.75
CA VAL A 323 -26.49 -9.97 7.03
C VAL A 323 -26.41 -9.59 5.54
N GLN A 324 -27.55 -9.23 4.95
CA GLN A 324 -27.62 -8.79 3.55
C GLN A 324 -26.82 -7.52 3.30
N LYS A 325 -26.89 -6.52 4.19
CA LYS A 325 -26.10 -5.30 4.11
C LYS A 325 -24.60 -5.60 4.11
N LYS A 326 -24.12 -6.41 5.06
CA LYS A 326 -22.70 -6.77 5.15
C LYS A 326 -22.17 -7.44 3.88
N LEU A 327 -22.94 -8.36 3.31
CA LEU A 327 -22.60 -8.99 2.03
C LEU A 327 -22.63 -7.98 0.87
N SER A 328 -23.62 -7.08 0.84
CA SER A 328 -23.73 -6.04 -0.19
C SER A 328 -22.55 -5.08 -0.16
N ASP A 329 -22.20 -4.54 1.01
CA ASP A 329 -21.08 -3.58 1.17
C ASP A 329 -19.76 -4.22 0.69
N ALA A 330 -19.47 -5.43 1.16
CA ALA A 330 -18.29 -6.19 0.77
C ALA A 330 -18.22 -6.50 -0.73
N THR A 331 -19.36 -6.88 -1.33
CA THR A 331 -19.47 -7.20 -2.76
C THR A 331 -19.26 -5.96 -3.63
N THR A 332 -19.73 -4.78 -3.20
CA THR A 332 -19.47 -3.50 -3.86
C THR A 332 -17.98 -3.15 -3.81
N ASP A 333 -17.35 -3.22 -2.63
CA ASP A 333 -15.92 -2.90 -2.47
C ASP A 333 -15.03 -3.84 -3.30
N ALA A 334 -15.33 -5.14 -3.34
CA ALA A 334 -14.61 -6.11 -4.17
C ALA A 334 -14.69 -5.77 -5.68
N ALA A 335 -15.89 -5.48 -6.18
CA ALA A 335 -16.10 -5.16 -7.59
C ALA A 335 -15.42 -3.83 -8.00
N TYR A 336 -15.47 -2.81 -7.15
CA TYR A 336 -14.74 -1.55 -7.39
C TYR A 336 -13.23 -1.72 -7.33
N GLY A 337 -12.70 -2.47 -6.35
CA GLY A 337 -11.27 -2.72 -6.22
C GLY A 337 -10.69 -3.48 -7.40
N ILE A 338 -11.42 -4.45 -7.97
CA ILE A 338 -11.03 -5.19 -9.18
C ILE A 338 -10.98 -4.28 -10.41
N LEU A 339 -12.03 -3.47 -10.66
CA LEU A 339 -12.04 -2.56 -11.82
C LEU A 339 -10.96 -1.46 -11.70
N ALA A 340 -10.69 -0.96 -10.50
CA ALA A 340 -9.62 -0.01 -10.27
C ALA A 340 -8.23 -0.63 -10.54
N ALA A 341 -7.99 -1.86 -10.06
CA ALA A 341 -6.75 -2.58 -10.29
C ALA A 341 -6.55 -2.96 -11.77
N LEU A 342 -7.63 -3.35 -12.46
CA LEU A 342 -7.68 -3.55 -13.91
C LEU A 342 -7.26 -2.30 -14.68
N GLN A 343 -7.86 -1.13 -14.38
CA GLN A 343 -7.52 0.11 -15.08
C GLN A 343 -6.05 0.52 -14.87
N VAL A 344 -5.51 0.35 -13.66
CA VAL A 344 -4.07 0.59 -13.40
C VAL A 344 -3.20 -0.43 -14.13
N GLY A 345 -3.64 -1.68 -14.26
CA GLY A 345 -2.96 -2.71 -15.07
C GLY A 345 -2.85 -2.30 -16.54
N ARG A 346 -3.97 -1.89 -17.16
CA ARG A 346 -3.97 -1.35 -18.54
C ARG A 346 -3.03 -0.16 -18.69
N LEU A 347 -3.08 0.81 -17.77
CA LEU A 347 -2.17 1.95 -17.77
C LEU A 347 -0.71 1.55 -17.57
N LYS A 348 -0.42 0.46 -16.83
CA LYS A 348 0.93 -0.05 -16.64
C LYS A 348 1.48 -0.66 -17.93
N ASP A 349 0.68 -1.46 -18.62
CA ASP A 349 1.03 -2.05 -19.93
C ASP A 349 1.22 -0.96 -21.01
N GLU A 350 0.48 0.15 -20.92
CA GLU A 350 0.66 1.34 -21.77
C GLU A 350 1.83 2.27 -21.37
N GLY A 351 2.57 1.96 -20.29
CA GLY A 351 3.65 2.81 -19.77
C GLY A 351 3.20 4.14 -19.14
N LYS A 352 1.92 4.26 -18.78
CA LYS A 352 1.23 5.46 -18.24
C LYS A 352 0.90 5.40 -16.76
N ALA A 353 1.12 4.27 -16.08
CA ALA A 353 0.83 4.15 -14.66
C ALA A 353 1.82 4.96 -13.80
N ALA A 354 1.28 5.86 -12.98
CA ALA A 354 2.07 6.62 -12.00
C ALA A 354 2.14 5.89 -10.63
N PRO A 355 3.22 6.03 -9.85
CA PRO A 355 3.34 5.40 -8.51
C PRO A 355 2.20 5.76 -7.53
N GLU A 356 1.60 6.93 -7.70
CA GLU A 356 0.45 7.42 -6.94
C GLU A 356 -0.80 6.58 -7.22
N MET A 357 -0.99 6.13 -8.47
CA MET A 357 -2.11 5.25 -8.85
C MET A 357 -1.99 3.89 -8.15
N ILE A 358 -0.78 3.33 -8.10
CA ILE A 358 -0.47 2.07 -7.40
C ILE A 358 -0.70 2.24 -5.90
N SER A 359 -0.25 3.35 -5.31
CA SER A 359 -0.47 3.68 -3.89
C SER A 359 -1.95 3.78 -3.55
N MET A 360 -2.74 4.46 -4.38
CA MET A 360 -4.18 4.60 -4.24
C MET A 360 -4.90 3.24 -4.22
N ILE A 361 -4.65 2.38 -5.22
CA ILE A 361 -5.32 1.07 -5.28
C ILE A 361 -4.83 0.11 -4.19
N LYS A 362 -3.53 0.09 -3.85
CA LYS A 362 -2.99 -0.78 -2.78
C LYS A 362 -3.63 -0.41 -1.45
N ARG A 363 -3.64 0.88 -1.10
CA ARG A 363 -4.26 1.38 0.12
C ARG A 363 -5.74 1.01 0.18
N GLN A 364 -6.51 1.45 -0.82
CA GLN A 364 -7.96 1.29 -0.80
C GLN A 364 -8.37 -0.20 -0.75
N ASN A 365 -7.75 -1.05 -1.57
CA ASN A 365 -8.09 -2.46 -1.63
C ASN A 365 -7.68 -3.20 -0.34
N CYS A 366 -6.49 -2.93 0.23
CA CYS A 366 -6.12 -3.48 1.54
C CYS A 366 -7.09 -3.07 2.65
N ASP A 367 -7.41 -1.78 2.73
CA ASP A 367 -8.27 -1.21 3.77
C ASP A 367 -9.71 -1.75 3.66
N ARG A 368 -10.27 -1.81 2.44
CA ARG A 368 -11.62 -2.35 2.22
C ARG A 368 -11.67 -3.87 2.43
N ALA A 369 -10.66 -4.62 2.00
CA ALA A 369 -10.57 -6.05 2.26
C ALA A 369 -10.59 -6.34 3.76
N LEU A 370 -9.75 -5.67 4.55
CA LEU A 370 -9.66 -5.91 5.99
C LEU A 370 -10.94 -5.50 6.74
N VAL A 371 -11.50 -4.32 6.43
CA VAL A 371 -12.75 -3.84 7.06
C VAL A 371 -13.89 -4.81 6.79
N ASN A 372 -14.11 -5.20 5.52
CA ASN A 372 -15.21 -6.09 5.17
C ASN A 372 -14.98 -7.52 5.66
N ALA A 373 -13.76 -8.07 5.59
CA ALA A 373 -13.46 -9.40 6.11
C ALA A 373 -13.78 -9.51 7.62
N ARG A 374 -13.46 -8.48 8.42
CA ARG A 374 -13.82 -8.39 9.85
C ARG A 374 -15.34 -8.35 10.05
N VAL A 375 -16.03 -7.49 9.30
CA VAL A 375 -17.49 -7.34 9.38
C VAL A 375 -18.23 -8.62 8.97
N LEU A 376 -17.71 -9.36 7.98
CA LEU A 376 -18.20 -10.65 7.53
C LEU A 376 -17.89 -11.77 8.55
N GLN A 377 -16.72 -11.75 9.21
CA GLN A 377 -16.34 -12.70 10.26
C GLN A 377 -17.40 -12.80 11.36
N GLU A 378 -18.01 -11.68 11.77
CA GLU A 378 -19.09 -11.64 12.76
C GLU A 378 -20.31 -12.50 12.39
N VAL A 379 -20.58 -12.74 11.11
CA VAL A 379 -21.74 -13.55 10.64
C VAL A 379 -21.60 -15.02 11.06
N PHE A 380 -20.38 -15.49 11.28
CA PHE A 380 -20.09 -16.85 11.75
C PHE A 380 -20.32 -17.02 13.27
N GLY A 381 -20.37 -15.93 14.03
CA GLY A 381 -20.46 -15.96 15.49
C GLY A 381 -19.27 -16.70 16.11
N GLY A 382 -19.52 -17.56 17.10
CA GLY A 382 -18.45 -18.33 17.78
C GLY A 382 -17.62 -19.23 16.84
N ASN A 383 -18.18 -19.67 15.71
CA ASN A 383 -17.44 -20.47 14.74
C ASN A 383 -16.26 -19.72 14.11
N ALA A 384 -16.30 -18.39 14.10
CA ALA A 384 -15.26 -17.53 13.52
C ALA A 384 -13.90 -17.59 14.26
N VAL A 385 -13.88 -18.21 15.44
CA VAL A 385 -12.68 -18.45 16.26
C VAL A 385 -11.95 -19.73 15.81
N SER A 386 -12.63 -20.63 15.10
CA SER A 386 -12.02 -21.82 14.51
C SER A 386 -11.51 -21.53 13.09
N ASP A 387 -10.27 -21.91 12.84
CA ASP A 387 -9.60 -21.80 11.54
C ASP A 387 -10.19 -22.71 10.46
N GLU A 388 -10.92 -23.77 10.85
CA GLU A 388 -11.79 -24.60 9.98
C GLU A 388 -12.80 -23.78 9.16
N TYR A 389 -13.16 -22.57 9.61
CA TYR A 389 -14.05 -21.66 8.88
C TYR A 389 -13.31 -20.67 7.98
N HIS A 390 -11.96 -20.71 7.96
CA HIS A 390 -11.03 -19.94 7.13
C HIS A 390 -11.07 -18.41 7.25
N ILE A 391 -12.20 -17.79 7.63
CA ILE A 391 -12.37 -16.33 7.60
C ILE A 391 -11.49 -15.59 8.64
N GLY A 392 -11.29 -16.18 9.83
CA GLY A 392 -10.38 -15.61 10.84
C GLY A 392 -8.93 -15.55 10.36
N ARG A 393 -8.50 -16.54 9.55
CA ARG A 393 -7.18 -16.56 8.89
C ARG A 393 -7.05 -15.43 7.87
N HIS A 394 -8.05 -15.21 7.00
CA HIS A 394 -8.02 -14.08 6.08
C HIS A 394 -8.00 -12.73 6.81
N VAL A 395 -8.76 -12.56 7.89
CA VAL A 395 -8.72 -11.31 8.71
C VAL A 395 -7.34 -11.06 9.32
N ALA A 396 -6.70 -12.10 9.88
CA ALA A 396 -5.36 -11.99 10.44
C ALA A 396 -4.29 -11.70 9.38
N ASN A 397 -4.39 -12.34 8.21
CA ASN A 397 -3.53 -12.12 7.06
C ASN A 397 -3.66 -10.71 6.46
N LEU A 398 -4.89 -10.22 6.28
CA LEU A 398 -5.18 -8.92 5.70
C LEU A 398 -4.72 -7.77 6.61
N PHE A 399 -4.73 -7.96 7.93
CA PHE A 399 -4.12 -7.02 8.87
C PHE A 399 -2.62 -6.82 8.58
N VAL A 400 -1.88 -7.91 8.40
CA VAL A 400 -0.45 -7.83 8.07
C VAL A 400 -0.25 -7.21 6.67
N THR A 401 -1.09 -7.58 5.69
CA THR A 401 -1.04 -7.06 4.30
C THR A 401 -1.37 -5.58 4.18
N GLN A 402 -2.18 -5.03 5.08
CA GLN A 402 -2.38 -3.59 5.22
C GLN A 402 -1.11 -2.86 5.68
N THR A 403 -0.25 -3.51 6.47
CA THR A 403 0.92 -2.90 7.13
C THR A 403 2.19 -2.93 6.29
N TYR A 404 2.56 -4.05 5.67
CA TYR A 404 3.82 -4.15 4.91
C TYR A 404 3.73 -3.53 3.50
N GLU A 405 4.89 -3.36 2.86
CA GLU A 405 5.05 -2.67 1.57
C GLU A 405 4.55 -1.21 1.56
N GLY A 406 4.40 -0.61 2.74
CA GLY A 406 3.81 0.72 2.93
C GLY A 406 2.47 0.59 3.64
N GLN A 407 2.43 1.06 4.89
CA GLN A 407 1.21 1.10 5.70
C GLN A 407 0.19 2.10 5.11
N SER A 408 -1.11 1.92 5.39
CA SER A 408 -2.17 2.77 4.80
C SER A 408 -1.89 4.28 4.93
N ASP A 409 -1.46 4.75 6.10
CA ASP A 409 -1.17 6.18 6.34
C ASP A 409 -0.01 6.70 5.47
N ILE A 410 1.02 5.87 5.22
CA ILE A 410 2.14 6.21 4.32
C ILE A 410 1.66 6.37 2.88
N HIS A 411 0.67 5.58 2.44
CA HIS A 411 0.08 5.71 1.10
C HIS A 411 -1.00 6.79 1.00
N GLY A 412 -1.66 7.15 2.10
CA GLY A 412 -2.68 8.19 2.10
C GLY A 412 -2.13 9.57 1.79
N ASN A 413 -0.85 9.83 2.13
CA ASN A 413 -0.30 11.18 2.29
C ASN A 413 -1.14 12.06 3.23
N ASP A 414 -2.06 11.45 3.98
CA ASP A 414 -2.90 12.13 4.94
C ASP A 414 -1.96 12.74 6.00
N PRO A 415 -2.15 14.01 6.39
CA PRO A 415 -1.64 14.45 7.67
C PRO A 415 -2.33 13.60 8.77
N PRO A 416 -1.78 13.51 9.99
CA PRO A 416 -2.33 12.65 11.05
C PRO A 416 -3.82 12.92 11.26
N SER A 417 -4.58 11.96 11.81
CA SER A 417 -6.05 12.06 11.95
C SER A 417 -6.56 13.32 12.68
N SER A 418 -5.67 14.05 13.36
CA SER A 418 -5.86 15.38 13.92
C SER A 418 -5.72 16.54 12.92
N CYS A 419 -5.51 16.33 11.62
CA CYS A 419 -5.11 17.36 10.67
C CYS A 419 -5.80 17.22 9.31
N SER A 420 -5.86 18.30 8.54
CA SER A 420 -6.26 18.30 7.13
C SER A 420 -5.59 19.43 6.36
N ALA A 421 -5.45 19.31 5.03
CA ALA A 421 -4.96 20.39 4.17
C ALA A 421 -5.48 20.27 2.73
N GLY A 422 -5.69 21.41 2.06
CA GLY A 422 -6.07 21.44 0.65
C GLY A 422 -6.16 22.87 0.08
N PRO A 423 -6.25 23.01 -1.26
CA PRO A 423 -6.28 24.31 -1.93
C PRO A 423 -7.52 25.15 -1.58
N ILE A 424 -7.38 26.47 -1.61
CA ILE A 424 -8.45 27.43 -1.38
C ILE A 424 -8.99 27.90 -2.74
N GLY A 425 -10.15 27.38 -3.14
CA GLY A 425 -10.71 27.65 -4.46
C GLY A 425 -9.87 27.02 -5.58
N ASP A 426 -9.71 27.74 -6.69
CA ASP A 426 -9.00 27.24 -7.88
C ASP A 426 -7.46 27.45 -7.84
N ASP A 427 -6.93 28.07 -6.78
CA ASP A 427 -5.49 28.36 -6.66
C ASP A 427 -4.72 27.21 -5.98
N LEU A 428 -3.99 26.45 -6.80
CA LEU A 428 -3.18 25.32 -6.34
C LEU A 428 -1.94 25.72 -5.52
N PHE A 429 -1.55 27.00 -5.48
CA PHE A 429 -0.42 27.52 -4.70
C PHE A 429 -0.83 28.10 -3.34
N HIS A 430 -2.14 28.19 -3.03
CA HIS A 430 -2.66 28.68 -1.76
C HIS A 430 -3.55 27.63 -1.11
N TRP A 431 -3.06 26.96 -0.07
CA TRP A 431 -3.81 25.96 0.67
C TRP A 431 -4.19 26.45 2.06
N GLN A 432 -5.30 25.95 2.57
CA GLN A 432 -5.65 26.01 3.98
C GLN A 432 -5.28 24.67 4.62
N ALA A 433 -4.74 24.72 5.83
CA ALA A 433 -4.59 23.57 6.70
C ALA A 433 -5.39 23.77 7.99
N THR A 434 -5.83 22.67 8.57
CA THR A 434 -6.47 22.62 9.89
C THR A 434 -5.69 21.66 10.77
N ILE A 435 -5.43 22.04 12.02
CA ILE A 435 -4.83 21.22 13.06
C ILE A 435 -5.77 21.20 14.27
N MET A 436 -6.23 20.02 14.66
CA MET A 436 -6.84 19.75 15.96
C MET A 436 -5.72 19.74 17.01
N GLY A 437 -5.89 20.53 18.07
CA GLY A 437 -4.87 20.67 19.11
C GLY A 437 -4.54 19.34 19.80
N PRO A 438 -3.26 18.98 19.99
CA PRO A 438 -2.86 17.69 20.54
C PRO A 438 -3.47 17.41 21.92
N GLY A 439 -3.91 16.17 22.14
CA GLY A 439 -4.69 15.76 23.32
C GLY A 439 -4.02 16.06 24.66
N ASP A 440 -2.71 15.84 24.75
CA ASP A 440 -1.89 16.01 25.95
C ASP A 440 -1.21 17.40 26.05
N SER A 441 -1.71 18.39 25.29
CA SER A 441 -1.18 19.75 25.24
C SER A 441 -2.17 20.80 25.78
N PRO A 442 -1.74 22.03 26.12
CA PRO A 442 -2.66 23.12 26.45
C PRO A 442 -3.54 23.58 25.27
N TYR A 443 -3.33 23.02 24.07
CA TYR A 443 -4.11 23.26 22.86
C TYR A 443 -5.23 22.24 22.65
N SER A 444 -5.30 21.19 23.48
CA SER A 444 -6.29 20.12 23.43
C SER A 444 -7.73 20.64 23.32
N GLY A 445 -8.47 20.09 22.36
CA GLY A 445 -9.85 20.48 22.05
C GLY A 445 -10.01 21.72 21.15
N GLY A 446 -8.92 22.41 20.80
CA GLY A 446 -8.95 23.51 19.83
C GLY A 446 -8.82 23.07 18.37
N VAL A 447 -9.25 23.95 17.45
CA VAL A 447 -9.15 23.85 15.99
C VAL A 447 -8.36 25.07 15.49
N PHE A 448 -7.17 24.80 14.95
CA PHE A 448 -6.24 25.83 14.50
C PHE A 448 -6.16 25.82 12.98
N PHE A 449 -6.46 26.96 12.36
CA PHE A 449 -6.33 27.17 10.92
C PHE A 449 -4.94 27.73 10.59
N LEU A 450 -4.40 27.27 9.46
CA LEU A 450 -3.13 27.70 8.90
C LEU A 450 -3.31 28.02 7.41
N ALA A 451 -2.54 28.98 6.92
CA ALA A 451 -2.35 29.25 5.50
C ALA A 451 -1.00 28.68 5.06
N ILE A 452 -1.00 27.96 3.94
CA ILE A 452 0.18 27.40 3.28
C ILE A 452 0.28 28.06 1.90
N HIS A 453 1.40 28.72 1.62
CA HIS A 453 1.68 29.32 0.33
C HIS A 453 2.92 28.68 -0.30
N PHE A 454 2.74 28.07 -1.46
CA PHE A 454 3.80 27.40 -2.20
C PHE A 454 4.51 28.41 -3.10
N PRO A 455 5.84 28.58 -3.00
CA PRO A 455 6.57 29.41 -3.95
C PRO A 455 6.59 28.74 -5.34
N THR A 456 6.83 29.53 -6.39
CA THR A 456 6.85 29.06 -7.79
C THR A 456 7.97 28.05 -8.09
N ASP A 457 8.98 27.96 -7.22
CA ASP A 457 10.08 27.00 -7.28
C ASP A 457 9.98 25.89 -6.21
N TYR A 458 8.79 25.69 -5.62
CA TYR A 458 8.48 24.48 -4.87
C TYR A 458 8.62 23.23 -5.77
N PRO A 459 9.18 22.10 -5.30
CA PRO A 459 9.60 21.79 -3.92
C PRO A 459 11.06 22.16 -3.59
N PHE A 460 11.77 22.92 -4.43
CA PHE A 460 13.17 23.30 -4.17
C PHE A 460 13.31 24.41 -3.12
N LYS A 461 12.24 25.18 -2.87
CA LYS A 461 12.10 26.04 -1.68
C LYS A 461 10.95 25.58 -0.78
N PRO A 462 11.05 25.81 0.54
CA PRO A 462 9.98 25.49 1.48
C PRO A 462 8.70 26.30 1.20
N PRO A 463 7.52 25.72 1.48
CA PRO A 463 6.28 26.48 1.52
C PRO A 463 6.29 27.42 2.72
N LYS A 464 5.66 28.59 2.59
CA LYS A 464 5.44 29.49 3.73
C LYS A 464 4.20 29.00 4.47
N VAL A 465 4.36 28.67 5.76
CA VAL A 465 3.27 28.19 6.62
C VAL A 465 3.07 29.14 7.79
N ASN A 466 1.86 29.69 7.89
CA ASN A 466 1.49 30.65 8.93
C ASN A 466 0.18 30.21 9.60
N PHE A 467 0.10 30.31 10.93
CA PHE A 467 -1.17 30.23 11.65
C PHE A 467 -2.05 31.43 11.31
N THR A 468 -3.32 31.19 10.98
CA THR A 468 -4.35 32.23 10.88
C THR A 468 -5.19 32.30 12.16
N THR A 469 -5.34 31.18 12.88
CA THR A 469 -5.83 31.15 14.26
C THR A 469 -4.78 31.71 15.22
N ARG A 470 -5.18 32.61 16.13
CA ARG A 470 -4.28 33.14 17.17
C ARG A 470 -3.93 32.08 18.21
N ILE A 471 -2.66 31.99 18.57
CA ILE A 471 -2.13 30.99 19.51
C ILE A 471 -1.07 31.61 20.43
N TYR A 472 -0.96 31.11 21.66
CA TYR A 472 0.02 31.55 22.65
C TYR A 472 1.12 30.48 22.78
N HIS A 473 2.23 30.63 22.05
CA HIS A 473 3.25 29.60 21.88
C HIS A 473 4.64 30.24 21.66
N PRO A 474 5.75 29.73 22.24
CA PRO A 474 7.06 30.41 22.16
C PRO A 474 7.66 30.44 20.75
N ASN A 475 7.41 29.42 19.92
CA ASN A 475 7.89 29.36 18.52
C ASN A 475 6.91 29.94 17.49
N ILE A 476 5.81 30.59 17.90
CA ILE A 476 4.84 31.18 16.96
C ILE A 476 4.58 32.64 17.35
N ASN A 477 4.82 33.58 16.43
CA ASN A 477 4.66 35.01 16.72
C ASN A 477 3.22 35.51 16.48
N SER A 478 2.96 36.79 16.80
CA SER A 478 1.63 37.43 16.64
C SER A 478 1.11 37.48 15.20
N ASN A 479 1.99 37.28 14.20
CA ASN A 479 1.65 37.21 12.78
C ASN A 479 1.48 35.75 12.29
N GLY A 480 1.47 34.79 13.22
CA GLY A 480 1.33 33.36 12.95
C GLY A 480 2.56 32.71 12.31
N SER A 481 3.69 33.42 12.17
CA SER A 481 4.92 32.85 11.60
C SER A 481 5.53 31.84 12.58
N ILE A 482 6.15 30.78 12.04
CA ILE A 482 6.63 29.62 12.80
C ILE A 482 8.17 29.58 12.84
N CYS A 483 8.75 29.24 14.00
CA CYS A 483 10.12 28.74 14.12
C CYS A 483 10.11 27.22 14.00
N LEU A 484 10.58 26.70 12.87
CA LEU A 484 10.74 25.28 12.63
C LEU A 484 11.76 25.08 11.51
N ASP A 485 12.85 24.38 11.80
CA ASP A 485 14.05 24.33 10.93
C ASP A 485 13.74 23.74 9.55
N ILE A 486 12.80 22.78 9.50
CA ILE A 486 12.34 22.19 8.24
C ILE A 486 11.64 23.20 7.31
N LEU A 487 11.16 24.34 7.81
CA LEU A 487 10.62 25.43 6.99
C LEU A 487 11.69 26.46 6.57
N ARG A 488 12.96 26.19 6.87
CA ARG A 488 14.10 27.09 6.64
C ARG A 488 15.28 26.33 6.02
N ASP A 489 16.30 26.04 6.82
CA ASP A 489 17.60 25.48 6.43
C ASP A 489 17.61 23.95 6.35
N GLN A 490 16.73 23.28 7.10
CA GLN A 490 16.53 21.81 7.02
C GLN A 490 15.43 21.42 6.02
N TRP A 491 14.98 22.34 5.15
CA TRP A 491 14.04 21.98 4.09
C TRP A 491 14.70 21.05 3.07
N SER A 492 13.99 19.98 2.72
CA SER A 492 14.36 19.06 1.65
C SER A 492 13.15 18.87 0.72
N PRO A 493 13.35 18.78 -0.60
CA PRO A 493 12.27 18.43 -1.55
C PRO A 493 11.57 17.08 -1.27
N ALA A 494 12.13 16.24 -0.39
CA ALA A 494 11.52 14.99 0.08
C ALA A 494 10.59 15.16 1.32
N LEU A 495 10.40 16.39 1.80
CA LEU A 495 9.42 16.72 2.84
C LEU A 495 8.06 17.02 2.21
N THR A 496 7.03 16.33 2.70
CA THR A 496 5.64 16.53 2.27
C THR A 496 4.91 17.45 3.23
N ILE A 497 3.78 18.01 2.80
CA ILE A 497 2.92 18.83 3.67
C ILE A 497 2.41 18.03 4.88
N SER A 498 2.16 16.73 4.75
CA SER A 498 1.85 15.85 5.89
C SER A 498 3.00 15.85 6.92
N LYS A 499 4.26 15.70 6.50
CA LYS A 499 5.43 15.80 7.39
C LYS A 499 5.57 17.19 8.03
N VAL A 500 5.31 18.26 7.29
CA VAL A 500 5.32 19.63 7.83
C VAL A 500 4.27 19.80 8.93
N LEU A 501 3.03 19.35 8.70
CA LEU A 501 1.95 19.44 9.68
C LEU A 501 2.19 18.54 10.90
N LEU A 502 2.78 17.35 10.71
CA LEU A 502 3.26 16.49 11.81
C LEU A 502 4.27 17.21 12.69
N SER A 503 5.28 17.84 12.10
CA SER A 503 6.31 18.58 12.85
C SER A 503 5.73 19.80 13.57
N ILE A 504 4.73 20.48 13.01
CA ILE A 504 4.00 21.55 13.70
C ILE A 504 3.21 20.98 14.89
N CYS A 505 2.52 19.83 14.76
CA CYS A 505 1.81 19.18 15.87
C CYS A 505 2.77 18.71 16.98
N SER A 506 3.95 18.21 16.60
CA SER A 506 5.02 17.86 17.54
C SER A 506 5.48 19.10 18.31
N MET A 507 5.75 20.20 17.62
CA MET A 507 6.13 21.48 18.22
C MET A 507 5.04 22.06 19.15
N LEU A 508 3.75 21.91 18.82
CA LEU A 508 2.65 22.30 19.73
C LEU A 508 2.60 21.43 21.01
N THR A 509 3.12 20.20 20.95
CA THR A 509 3.15 19.29 22.11
C THR A 509 4.39 19.55 22.97
N ASP A 510 5.56 19.69 22.34
CA ASP A 510 6.83 20.06 22.98
C ASP A 510 7.46 21.30 22.29
N PRO A 511 7.11 22.51 22.74
CA PRO A 511 7.70 23.75 22.23
C PRO A 511 9.19 23.83 22.51
N ASN A 512 9.99 24.28 21.52
CA ASN A 512 11.43 24.50 21.68
C ASN A 512 11.69 25.88 22.30
N PRO A 513 12.10 26.00 23.58
CA PRO A 513 12.25 27.29 24.23
C PRO A 513 13.67 27.87 24.07
N ASP A 514 14.56 27.19 23.35
CA ASP A 514 15.94 27.61 23.07
C ASP A 514 16.07 28.33 21.71
N ASP A 515 15.15 28.10 20.75
CA ASP A 515 14.95 28.95 19.56
C ASP A 515 13.52 29.54 19.46
N PRO A 516 13.14 30.48 20.34
CA PRO A 516 11.81 31.07 20.35
C PRO A 516 11.66 32.28 19.42
N LEU A 517 10.51 32.41 18.77
CA LEU A 517 10.08 33.67 18.13
C LEU A 517 9.52 34.68 19.12
N VAL A 518 9.10 34.23 20.32
CA VAL A 518 8.57 35.08 21.39
C VAL A 518 9.32 34.78 22.70
N PRO A 519 10.46 35.44 22.96
CA PRO A 519 11.32 35.17 24.11
C PRO A 519 10.62 35.30 25.46
N GLU A 520 9.61 36.16 25.58
CA GLU A 520 8.83 36.34 26.81
C GLU A 520 7.98 35.10 27.13
N ILE A 521 7.35 34.50 26.11
CA ILE A 521 6.59 33.26 26.26
C ILE A 521 7.55 32.11 26.58
N ALA A 522 8.73 32.07 25.94
CA ALA A 522 9.75 31.07 26.20
C ALA A 522 10.34 31.19 27.62
N HIS A 523 10.48 32.41 28.14
CA HIS A 523 10.90 32.63 29.52
C HIS A 523 9.86 32.09 30.49
N VAL A 524 8.57 32.41 30.32
CA VAL A 524 7.48 31.85 31.14
C VAL A 524 7.40 30.32 30.98
N TYR A 525 7.60 29.79 29.78
CA TYR A 525 7.71 28.35 29.53
C TYR A 525 8.84 27.69 30.34
N LYS A 526 10.02 28.33 30.48
CA LYS A 526 11.14 27.80 31.28
C LYS A 526 10.96 27.99 32.79
N THR A 527 10.36 29.09 33.24
CA THR A 527 10.31 29.46 34.67
C THR A 527 9.01 29.12 35.39
N ASP A 528 7.89 29.06 34.67
CA ASP A 528 6.55 28.84 35.22
C ASP A 528 5.65 28.09 34.21
N ARG A 529 5.93 26.78 34.06
CA ARG A 529 5.18 25.84 33.21
C ARG A 529 3.67 25.91 33.46
N SER A 530 3.24 26.00 34.72
CA SER A 530 1.82 26.02 35.08
C SER A 530 1.11 27.29 34.61
N ARG A 531 1.74 28.47 34.73
CA ARG A 531 1.20 29.72 34.19
C ARG A 531 1.19 29.72 32.67
N TYR A 532 2.25 29.23 32.03
CA TYR A 532 2.29 29.05 30.57
C TYR A 532 1.08 28.23 30.08
N GLU A 533 0.87 27.04 30.64
CA GLU A 533 -0.22 26.17 30.25
C GLU A 533 -1.60 26.77 30.52
N ALA A 534 -1.77 27.48 31.64
CA ALA A 534 -3.02 28.15 31.96
C ALA A 534 -3.36 29.24 30.93
N THR A 535 -2.38 30.08 30.58
CA THR A 535 -2.54 31.12 29.54
C THR A 535 -2.76 30.51 28.14
N ALA A 536 -2.02 29.47 27.78
CA ALA A 536 -2.21 28.75 26.51
C ALA A 536 -3.60 28.09 26.41
N ARG A 537 -4.10 27.48 27.50
CA ARG A 537 -5.47 26.94 27.58
C ARG A 537 -6.55 28.02 27.47
N GLU A 538 -6.34 29.20 28.06
CA GLU A 538 -7.24 30.34 27.91
C GLU A 538 -7.30 30.83 26.46
N TRP A 539 -6.14 30.97 25.80
CA TRP A 539 -6.05 31.37 24.39
C TRP A 539 -6.71 30.36 23.45
N THR A 540 -6.48 29.06 23.68
CA THR A 540 -7.14 27.98 22.93
C THR A 540 -8.66 28.12 23.00
N ARG A 541 -9.22 28.26 24.20
CA ARG A 541 -10.67 28.46 24.40
C ARG A 541 -11.22 29.75 23.77
N LYS A 542 -10.40 30.78 23.63
CA LYS A 542 -10.81 32.10 23.17
C LYS A 542 -10.71 32.29 21.65
N TYR A 543 -9.81 31.56 21.00
CA TYR A 543 -9.48 31.78 19.58
C TYR A 543 -9.57 30.53 18.71
N ALA A 544 -9.66 29.34 19.30
CA ALA A 544 -9.60 28.05 18.60
C ALA A 544 -10.76 27.09 18.96
N ILE A 545 -11.79 27.53 19.70
CA ILE A 545 -13.00 26.74 19.99
C ILE A 545 -14.23 27.44 19.37
#